data_AF-A0A258TV29-F1
#
_entry.id   AF-A0A258TV29-F1
#
_cell.length_a   1.000
_cell.length_b   1.000
_cell.length_c   1.000
_cell.angle_alpha   90.00
_cell.angle_beta   90.00
_cell.angle_gamma   90.00
#
_symmetry.space_group_name_H-M   'P 1'
#
loop_
_entity.id
_entity.type
_entity.pdbx_description
1 polymer ?
#
loop_
_entity_poly.entity_id
_entity_poly.type
_entity_poly.pdbx_seq_one_letter_code
_entity_poly.pdbx_strand_id
1 'polypeptide(L)' 'MACAHEKPAERRIKLLLRDRFDMALGLLKPLLQNPEARNGTSLYRAMSKLQVACPDLNGHEIEALVTSVMQALQNRHPRG' A
#
# COMPACT_ATOMS: atom_id res chain seq x y z
N MET A 1 18.59 9.00 -27.14
CA MET A 1 18.38 9.30 -25.70
C MET A 1 17.00 9.92 -25.55
N ALA A 2 16.00 9.13 -25.15
CA ALA A 2 14.64 9.64 -24.93
C ALA A 2 14.52 10.11 -23.47
N CYS A 3 14.64 11.43 -23.24
CA CYS A 3 14.30 12.03 -21.96
C CYS A 3 12.77 11.98 -21.82
N ALA A 4 12.27 10.97 -21.09
CA ALA A 4 10.87 10.82 -20.78
C ALA A 4 10.36 12.08 -20.07
N HIS A 5 9.68 12.96 -20.81
CA HIS A 5 8.89 14.04 -20.26
C HIS A 5 7.68 13.42 -19.57
N GLU A 6 7.85 12.97 -18.33
CA GLU A 6 6.72 12.67 -17.47
C GLU A 6 5.86 13.93 -17.37
N LYS A 7 4.61 13.82 -17.78
CA LYS A 7 3.70 14.97 -17.77
C LYS A 7 3.49 15.41 -16.32
N PRO A 8 3.35 16.72 -16.03
CA PRO A 8 3.17 17.22 -14.66
C PRO A 8 2.01 16.54 -13.90
N ALA A 9 0.96 16.13 -14.62
CA ALA A 9 -0.16 15.37 -14.06
C ALA A 9 0.23 13.95 -13.64
N GLU A 10 1.04 13.25 -14.43
CA GLU A 10 1.53 11.90 -14.10
C GLU A 10 2.44 11.92 -12.88
N ARG A 11 3.27 12.96 -12.74
CA ARG A 11 4.09 13.18 -11.53
C ARG A 11 3.22 13.39 -10.29
N ARG A 12 2.17 14.21 -10.39
CA ARG A 12 1.23 14.45 -9.28
C ARG A 12 0.48 13.17 -8.88
N ILE A 13 0.02 12.39 -9.84
CA ILE A 13 -0.64 11.10 -9.59
C ILE A 13 0.33 10.13 -8.91
N LYS A 14 1.58 10.03 -9.39
CA LYS A 14 2.61 9.19 -8.78
C LYS A 14 2.95 9.61 -7.35
N LEU A 15 3.01 10.91 -7.07
CA LEU A 15 3.24 11.43 -5.72
C LEU A 15 2.08 11.09 -4.79
N LEU A 16 0.83 11.31 -5.22
CA LEU A 16 -0.35 10.94 -4.44
C LEU A 16 -0.42 9.44 -4.15
N LEU A 17 -0.06 8.59 -5.12
CA LEU A 17 0.02 7.15 -4.93
C LEU A 17 1.13 6.77 -3.95
N ARG A 18 2.27 7.46 -3.98
CA ARG A 18 3.38 7.23 -3.06
C ARG A 18 3.03 7.66 -1.64
N ASP A 19 2.41 8.82 -1.46
CA ASP A 19 1.98 9.30 -0.14
C ASP A 19 0.93 8.36 0.48
N ARG A 20 -0.04 7.91 -0.34
CA ARG A 20 -1.03 6.91 0.08
C ARG A 20 -0.38 5.58 0.42
N PHE A 21 0.62 5.16 -0.35
CA PHE A 21 1.37 3.94 -0.08
C PHE A 21 2.18 4.03 1.21
N ASP A 22 2.91 5.12 1.46
CA ASP A 22 3.72 5.30 2.66
C ASP A 22 2.83 5.38 3.91
N MET A 23 1.67 6.05 3.81
CA MET A 23 0.64 6.06 4.86
C MET A 23 0.09 4.65 5.12
N ALA A 24 -0.32 3.94 4.07
CA ALA A 24 -0.81 2.57 4.16
C ALA A 24 0.24 1.64 4.77
N LEU A 25 1.49 1.76 4.34
CA LEU A 25 2.60 1.00 4.90
C LEU A 25 2.77 1.27 6.39
N GLY A 26 2.71 2.52 6.85
CA GLY A 26 2.76 2.86 8.26
C GLY A 26 1.62 2.24 9.09
N LEU A 27 0.39 2.28 8.57
CA LEU A 27 -0.80 1.73 9.24
C LEU A 27 -0.82 0.20 9.26
N LEU A 28 -0.39 -0.43 8.17
CA LEU A 28 -0.54 -1.86 7.95
C LEU A 28 0.70 -2.65 8.35
N LYS A 29 1.90 -2.07 8.35
CA LYS A 29 3.12 -2.73 8.80
C LYS A 29 2.98 -3.40 10.17
N PRO A 30 2.47 -2.77 11.25
CA PRO A 30 2.34 -3.48 12.53
C PRO A 30 1.36 -4.67 12.49
N LEU A 31 0.41 -4.67 11.56
CA LEU A 31 -0.57 -5.76 11.39
C LEU A 31 -0.05 -6.89 10.49
N LEU A 32 0.77 -6.53 9.49
CA LEU A 32 1.19 -7.41 8.40
C LEU A 32 2.70 -7.67 8.39
N GLN A 33 3.49 -7.13 9.31
CA GLN A 33 4.94 -7.37 9.37
C GLN A 33 5.24 -8.78 9.84
N ASN A 34 4.44 -9.33 10.76
CA ASN A 34 4.65 -10.67 11.28
C ASN A 34 3.93 -11.70 10.37
N PRO A 35 4.65 -12.59 9.67
CA PRO A 35 4.05 -13.54 8.74
C PRO A 35 3.05 -14.48 9.42
N GLU A 36 3.28 -14.86 10.69
CA GLU A 36 2.35 -15.71 11.45
C GLU A 36 1.03 -15.00 11.78
N ALA A 37 1.06 -13.66 11.84
CA ALA A 37 -0.11 -12.84 12.05
C ALA A 37 -0.86 -12.51 10.75
N ARG A 38 -0.34 -12.87 9.56
CA ARG A 38 -0.99 -12.61 8.26
C ARG A 38 -2.12 -13.60 7.98
N ASN A 39 -3.17 -13.52 8.79
CA ASN A 39 -4.40 -14.27 8.60
C ASN A 39 -5.52 -13.37 8.03
N GLY A 40 -6.65 -13.97 7.66
CA GLY A 40 -7.80 -13.25 7.12
C GLY A 40 -8.32 -12.13 8.04
N THR A 41 -8.20 -12.29 9.36
CA THR A 41 -8.60 -11.26 10.34
C THR A 41 -7.69 -10.03 10.27
N SER A 42 -6.38 -10.22 10.13
CA SER A 42 -5.42 -9.12 9.99
C SER A 42 -5.59 -8.38 8.67
N LEU A 43 -5.93 -9.08 7.59
CA LEU A 43 -6.28 -8.48 6.30
C LEU A 43 -7.58 -7.67 6.37
N TYR A 44 -8.61 -8.22 7.01
CA TYR A 44 -9.86 -7.50 7.22
C TYR A 44 -9.64 -6.22 8.05
N ARG A 45 -8.87 -6.31 9.14
CA ARG A 45 -8.49 -5.13 9.95
C ARG A 45 -7.67 -4.13 9.16
N ALA A 46 -6.77 -4.59 8.30
CA ALA A 46 -5.98 -3.74 7.41
C ALA A 46 -6.88 -2.96 6.44
N MET A 47 -7.79 -3.66 5.75
CA MET A 47 -8.75 -3.04 4.83
C MET A 47 -9.65 -2.04 5.55
N SER A 48 -10.20 -2.41 6.71
CA SER A 48 -11.05 -1.53 7.52
C SER A 48 -10.32 -0.25 7.96
N LYS A 49 -9.05 -0.36 8.41
CA LYS A 49 -8.24 0.82 8.76
C LYS A 49 -7.98 1.73 7.56
N LEU A 50 -7.72 1.15 6.38
CA LEU A 50 -7.53 1.93 5.16
C LEU A 50 -8.80 2.60 4.68
N GLN A 51 -9.95 1.94 4.84
CA GLN A 51 -11.23 2.53 4.47
C GLN A 51 -11.58 3.75 5.34
N VAL A 52 -11.20 3.72 6.62
CA VAL A 52 -11.34 4.88 7.53
C VAL A 52 -10.32 5.98 7.18
N ALA A 53 -9.08 5.62 6.87
CA ALA A 53 -8.03 6.60 6.56
C ALA A 53 -8.15 7.22 5.15
N CYS A 54 -8.79 6.51 4.22
CA CYS A 54 -8.96 6.89 2.83
C CYS A 54 -10.42 6.62 2.39
N PRO A 55 -11.39 7.37 2.92
CA PRO A 55 -12.81 7.17 2.59
C PRO A 55 -13.12 7.47 1.12
N ASP A 56 -12.24 8.21 0.44
CA ASP A 56 -12.34 8.54 -0.99
C ASP A 56 -11.99 7.34 -1.90
N LEU A 57 -11.38 6.28 -1.36
CA LEU A 57 -11.01 5.08 -2.11
C LEU A 57 -12.15 4.07 -2.11
N ASN A 58 -12.39 3.45 -3.26
CA ASN A 58 -13.31 2.33 -3.35
C ASN A 58 -12.64 1.02 -2.85
N GLY A 59 -13.46 -0.02 -2.65
CA GLY A 59 -12.97 -1.30 -2.12
C GLY A 59 -11.84 -1.92 -2.96
N HIS A 60 -11.90 -1.80 -4.28
CA HIS A 60 -10.88 -2.33 -5.18
C HIS A 60 -9.54 -1.56 -5.05
N GLU A 61 -9.59 -0.23 -4.91
CA GLU A 61 -8.39 0.59 -4.66
C GLU A 61 -7.76 0.26 -3.30
N ILE A 62 -8.58 0.02 -2.28
CA ILE A 62 -8.11 -0.42 -0.96
C ILE A 62 -7.43 -1.79 -1.06
N GLU A 63 -8.05 -2.77 -1.73
CA GLU A 63 -7.47 -4.10 -1.94
C GLU A 63 -6.13 -4.03 -2.69
N ALA A 64 -6.05 -3.21 -3.74
CA ALA A 64 -4.81 -3.00 -4.49
C ALA A 64 -3.70 -2.39 -3.62
N LEU A 65 -4.05 -1.46 -2.73
CA LEU A 65 -3.11 -0.81 -1.82
C LEU A 65 -2.62 -1.78 -0.73
N VAL A 66 -3.52 -2.58 -0.13
CA VAL A 66 -3.16 -3.65 0.82
C VAL A 66 -2.22 -4.65 0.15
N THR A 67 -2.56 -5.12 -1.05
CA THR A 67 -1.76 -6.09 -1.81
C THR A 67 -0.37 -5.54 -2.09
N SER A 68 -0.27 -4.28 -2.53
CA SER A 68 1.01 -3.61 -2.79
C SER A 68 1.86 -3.51 -1.51
N VAL A 69 1.25 -3.18 -0.37
CA VAL A 69 1.94 -3.14 0.93
C VAL A 69 2.41 -4.53 1.35
N MET A 70 1.58 -5.57 1.19
CA MET A 70 1.97 -6.95 1.49
C MET A 70 3.16 -7.40 0.65
N GLN A 71 3.15 -7.13 -0.66
CA GLN A 71 4.27 -7.44 -1.55
C GLN A 71 5.53 -6.69 -1.13
N ALA A 72 5.42 -5.41 -0.76
CA ALA A 72 6.56 -4.64 -0.28
C ALA A 72 7.13 -5.17 1.05
N LEU A 73 6.28 -5.65 1.96
CA LEU A 73 6.71 -6.28 3.21
C LEU A 73 7.31 -7.67 2.99
N GLN A 74 6.86 -8.41 1.96
CA GLN A 74 7.45 -9.69 1.55
C GLN A 74 8.80 -9.49 0.87
N ASN A 75 8.90 -8.54 -0.06
CA ASN A 75 10.12 -8.25 -0.82
C ASN A 75 11.23 -7.61 0.04
N ARG A 76 10.87 -7.01 1.19
CA ARG A 76 11.83 -6.52 2.20
C ARG A 76 12.34 -7.61 3.15
N HIS A 77 11.92 -8.86 2.98
CA HIS A 77 12.55 -10.01 3.64
C HIS A 77 13.60 -10.56 2.66
N PRO A 78 14.85 -10.05 2.65
CA PRO A 78 15.91 -10.72 1.94
C PRO A 78 16.00 -12.14 2.52
N ARG A 79 16.00 -13.13 1.63
CA ARG A 79 16.40 -14.49 1.96
C ARG A 79 17.75 -14.41 2.68
N GLY A 80 17.75 -14.61 3.99
CA GLY A 80 18.92 -14.90 4.80
C GLY A 80 18.90 -16.39 5.12
#